data_AF-A0A8S3A617-F1
#
_entry.id   AF-A0A8S3A617-F1
#
_cell.length_a   1.000
_cell.length_b   1.000
_cell.length_c   1.000
_cell.angle_alpha   90.00
_cell.angle_beta   90.00
_cell.angle_gamma   90.00
#
_symmetry.space_group_name_H-M   'P 1'
#
loop_
_entity.id
_entity.type
_entity.pdbx_description
1 polymer ?
#
loop_
_entity_poly.entity_id
_entity_poly.type
_entity_poly.pdbx_seq_one_letter_code
_entity_poly.pdbx_strand_id
1 'polypeptide(L)'
;MWDQHPMMKDWECMTDILLEAPDQEEDPLDDQHENCLIEIMVCCVREAATGEYPIGRGQPNRKLTMKEQKQKEDDKKVLTDHFIGTLPPLLNKYIADADKLLNLLQIPLHFNYEVYTTTRRERDLDAYLNALSDIVQRHTTAEIFDAVSKCFECVCDVSFTLSNRAIAHRGNIIDKILANFNAAMGIFEEMDEADEDDLYPLLLNLRKLDAFHQCHDLGNTDLWDKIHLLFKAAIDNEDMSPEIVDKCFGIANRSLLWGLYQLDMQFDKDLLKKLVKRSRKLCALCQKLMLHANTQICHYAYSTLCDLLISMSPHLVDKNSDYQVLAIEINENLIQALLTFLNTYVFFAEEPKNQDEQAKIETLHKKRNLLAAYCKLIVHNVLPIQAATNILKYYVKFSNDFGDIIKNTFTRARDISKIHTAKTMAYSLMA
;
A
#
# COMPACT_ATOMS: atom_id res chain seq x y z
N MET A 1 30.79 -10.43 -0.96
CA MET A 1 30.32 -11.73 -0.41
C MET A 1 29.59 -12.53 -1.47
N TRP A 2 28.55 -11.97 -2.11
CA TRP A 2 27.77 -12.65 -3.16
C TRP A 2 28.59 -13.39 -4.23
N ASP A 3 29.53 -12.71 -4.90
CA ASP A 3 30.34 -13.30 -5.98
C ASP A 3 31.48 -14.21 -5.49
N GLN A 4 31.77 -14.20 -4.18
CA GLN A 4 32.97 -14.81 -3.60
C GLN A 4 32.68 -16.02 -2.71
N HIS A 5 31.45 -16.17 -2.22
CA HIS A 5 31.08 -17.20 -1.27
C HIS A 5 29.85 -17.98 -1.73
N PRO A 6 30.02 -19.23 -2.20
CA PRO A 6 28.92 -20.09 -2.60
C PRO A 6 27.88 -20.35 -1.50
N MET A 7 28.28 -20.23 -0.22
CA MET A 7 27.39 -20.36 0.95
C MET A 7 26.19 -19.41 0.89
N MET A 8 26.28 -18.29 0.16
CA MET A 8 25.16 -17.35 0.01
C MET A 8 24.00 -17.93 -0.81
N LYS A 9 24.19 -19.08 -1.46
CA LYS A 9 23.13 -19.81 -2.18
C LYS A 9 22.88 -21.20 -1.59
N ASP A 10 23.46 -21.50 -0.44
CA ASP A 10 23.27 -22.77 0.27
C ASP A 10 22.01 -22.68 1.14
N TRP A 11 20.85 -22.60 0.47
CA TRP A 11 19.56 -22.46 1.14
C TRP A 11 19.19 -23.69 1.95
N GLU A 12 19.61 -24.89 1.50
CA GLU A 12 19.42 -26.14 2.23
C GLU A 12 20.04 -26.05 3.61
N CYS A 13 21.34 -25.69 3.70
CA CYS A 13 22.00 -25.47 4.98
C CYS A 13 21.28 -24.42 5.84
N MET A 14 20.86 -23.29 5.26
CA MET A 14 20.16 -22.25 6.01
C MET A 14 18.82 -22.74 6.58
N THR A 15 18.03 -23.48 5.79
CA THR A 15 16.73 -23.97 6.23
C THR A 15 16.85 -25.12 7.21
N ASP A 16 17.86 -25.97 7.08
CA ASP A 16 18.10 -27.08 8.00
C ASP A 16 18.42 -26.54 9.39
N ILE A 17 19.32 -25.55 9.47
CA ILE A 17 19.63 -24.85 10.73
C ILE A 17 18.36 -24.23 11.36
N LEU A 18 17.44 -23.72 10.53
CA LEU A 18 16.19 -23.10 11.00
C LEU A 18 15.08 -24.11 11.31
N LEU A 19 15.11 -25.34 10.81
CA LEU A 19 14.01 -26.30 10.93
C LEU A 19 14.36 -27.49 11.84
N GLU A 20 15.59 -27.97 11.77
CA GLU A 20 16.05 -29.13 12.51
C GLU A 20 16.32 -28.78 13.98
N ALA A 21 16.16 -29.78 14.85
CA ALA A 21 16.56 -29.63 16.24
C ALA A 21 18.09 -29.76 16.32
N PRO A 22 18.77 -28.94 17.16
CA PRO A 22 20.22 -29.08 17.32
C PRO A 22 20.57 -30.46 17.84
N ASP A 23 21.68 -31.01 17.35
CA ASP A 23 22.24 -32.24 17.89
C ASP A 23 22.68 -32.05 19.35
N GLN A 24 22.90 -33.15 20.08
CA GLN A 24 23.29 -33.09 21.51
C GLN A 24 24.59 -32.30 21.78
N GLU A 25 25.39 -32.07 20.74
CA GLU A 25 26.65 -31.33 20.80
C GLU A 25 26.56 -29.90 20.24
N GLU A 26 25.39 -29.47 19.74
CA GLU A 26 25.17 -28.15 19.14
C GLU A 26 24.34 -27.26 20.06
N ASP A 27 24.74 -25.99 20.20
CA ASP A 27 23.93 -25.00 20.90
C ASP A 27 22.75 -24.58 19.99
N PRO A 28 21.50 -24.52 20.50
CA PRO A 28 20.37 -24.01 19.73
C PRO A 28 20.60 -22.55 19.31
N LEU A 29 20.09 -22.18 18.14
CA LEU A 29 19.99 -20.77 17.79
C LEU A 29 19.08 -20.05 18.79
N ASP A 30 19.53 -18.89 19.27
CA ASP A 30 18.63 -17.97 19.94
C ASP A 30 17.78 -17.18 18.94
N ASP A 31 16.79 -16.47 19.46
CA ASP A 31 15.81 -15.73 18.67
C ASP A 31 16.45 -14.66 17.75
N GLN A 32 17.53 -14.03 18.22
CA GLN A 32 18.25 -13.00 17.47
C GLN A 32 19.04 -13.61 16.32
N HIS A 33 19.69 -14.75 16.54
CA HIS A 33 20.39 -15.48 15.49
C HIS A 33 19.42 -16.04 14.44
N GLU A 34 18.27 -16.57 14.86
CA GLU A 34 17.21 -17.00 13.94
C GLU A 34 16.74 -15.83 13.06
N ASN A 35 16.44 -14.67 13.65
CA ASN A 35 16.02 -13.50 12.87
C ASN A 35 17.10 -13.03 11.88
N CYS A 36 18.36 -12.96 12.31
CA CYS A 36 19.48 -12.59 11.43
C CYS A 36 19.65 -13.57 10.27
N LEU A 37 19.54 -14.88 10.54
CA LEU A 37 19.67 -15.91 9.52
C LEU A 37 18.53 -15.83 8.49
N ILE A 38 17.29 -15.61 8.95
CA ILE A 38 16.15 -15.40 8.06
C ILE A 38 16.36 -14.15 7.18
N GLU A 39 16.78 -13.03 7.75
CA GLU A 39 17.05 -11.81 6.98
C GLU A 39 18.15 -12.00 5.93
N ILE A 40 19.24 -12.68 6.30
CA ILE A 40 20.34 -13.02 5.39
C ILE A 40 19.82 -13.92 4.27
N MET A 41 19.08 -14.98 4.61
CA MET A 41 18.51 -15.93 3.66
C MET A 41 17.58 -15.23 2.65
N VAL A 42 16.68 -14.36 3.13
CA VAL A 42 15.75 -13.59 2.27
C VAL A 42 16.52 -12.62 1.36
N CYS A 43 17.55 -11.96 1.87
CA CYS A 43 18.42 -11.10 1.05
C CYS A 43 19.11 -11.91 -0.06
N CYS A 44 19.58 -13.11 0.25
CA CYS A 44 20.20 -14.02 -0.70
C CYS A 44 19.21 -14.46 -1.78
N VAL A 45 18.00 -14.86 -1.40
CA VAL A 45 16.93 -15.23 -2.33
C VAL A 45 16.63 -14.07 -3.28
N ARG A 46 16.46 -12.84 -2.75
CA ARG A 46 16.20 -11.66 -3.57
C ARG A 46 17.33 -11.39 -4.57
N GLU A 47 18.59 -11.39 -4.12
CA GLU A 47 19.74 -11.11 -5.00
C GLU A 47 19.90 -12.18 -6.09
N ALA A 48 19.68 -13.46 -5.77
CA ALA A 48 19.65 -14.55 -6.76
C ALA A 48 18.49 -14.39 -7.76
N ALA A 49 17.30 -14.06 -7.27
CA ALA A 49 16.09 -13.99 -8.07
C ALA A 49 15.98 -12.72 -8.92
N THR A 50 16.61 -11.61 -8.54
CA THR A 50 16.51 -10.34 -9.28
C THR A 50 17.78 -10.03 -10.08
N GLY A 51 18.95 -10.43 -9.57
CA GLY A 51 20.26 -9.98 -10.06
C GLY A 51 20.53 -8.50 -9.77
N GLU A 52 19.71 -7.86 -8.94
CA GLU A 52 19.84 -6.45 -8.58
C GLU A 52 20.58 -6.29 -7.25
N TYR A 53 21.52 -5.34 -7.23
CA TYR A 53 22.19 -4.95 -5.99
C TYR A 53 21.24 -4.19 -5.07
N PRO A 54 21.48 -4.22 -3.74
CA PRO A 54 20.77 -3.37 -2.80
C PRO A 54 20.82 -1.88 -3.20
N ILE A 55 19.79 -1.13 -2.79
CA ILE A 55 19.66 0.31 -3.10
C ILE A 55 20.95 1.04 -2.70
N GLY A 56 21.50 1.82 -3.64
CA GLY A 56 22.74 2.59 -3.43
C GLY A 56 24.06 1.80 -3.57
N ARG A 57 24.01 0.47 -3.79
CA ARG A 57 25.19 -0.38 -4.02
C ARG A 57 25.39 -0.75 -5.49
N GLY A 58 24.34 -0.68 -6.30
CA GLY A 58 24.40 -0.97 -7.73
C GLY A 58 24.83 0.22 -8.60
N GLN A 59 25.33 -0.06 -9.80
CA GLN A 59 25.48 0.96 -10.83
C GLN A 59 24.10 1.36 -11.38
N PRO A 60 23.81 2.68 -11.50
CA PRO A 60 22.53 3.13 -12.04
C PRO A 60 22.33 2.60 -13.47
N ASN A 61 21.16 2.04 -13.74
CA ASN A 61 20.75 1.49 -15.05
C ASN A 61 21.65 0.37 -15.61
N ARG A 62 22.34 -0.42 -14.76
CA ARG A 62 23.06 -1.61 -15.22
C ARG A 62 22.08 -2.60 -15.87
N LYS A 63 22.37 -2.99 -17.10
CA LYS A 63 21.65 -4.07 -17.79
C LYS A 63 22.36 -5.39 -17.53
N LEU A 64 21.60 -6.43 -17.20
CA LEU A 64 22.12 -7.79 -17.09
C LEU A 64 22.52 -8.30 -18.48
N THR A 65 23.65 -8.98 -18.55
CA THR A 65 24.09 -9.72 -19.73
C THR A 65 23.19 -10.94 -19.96
N MET A 66 23.17 -11.50 -21.18
CA MET A 66 22.42 -12.74 -21.46
C MET A 66 22.83 -13.90 -20.55
N LYS A 67 24.11 -13.96 -20.16
CA LYS A 67 24.62 -14.99 -19.24
C LYS A 67 24.06 -14.81 -17.83
N GLU A 68 24.06 -13.57 -17.32
CA GLU A 68 23.49 -13.26 -16.00
C GLU A 68 21.98 -13.46 -15.99
N GLN A 69 21.28 -13.10 -17.07
CA GLN A 69 19.85 -13.33 -17.19
C GLN A 69 19.53 -14.83 -17.16
N LYS A 70 20.32 -15.66 -17.85
CA LYS A 70 20.15 -17.11 -17.79
C LYS A 70 20.44 -17.65 -16.39
N GLN A 71 21.52 -17.21 -15.75
CA GLN A 71 21.87 -17.63 -14.39
C GLN A 71 20.76 -17.28 -13.39
N LYS A 72 20.17 -16.08 -13.50
CA LYS A 72 19.04 -15.64 -12.68
C LYS A 72 17.83 -16.57 -12.83
N GLU A 73 17.47 -16.96 -14.05
CA GLU A 73 16.35 -17.88 -14.28
C GLU A 73 16.65 -19.31 -13.78
N ASP A 74 17.90 -19.76 -13.89
CA ASP A 74 18.33 -21.05 -13.37
C ASP A 74 18.32 -21.04 -11.82
N ASP A 75 18.85 -19.99 -11.19
CA ASP A 75 18.83 -19.77 -9.74
C ASP A 75 17.39 -19.71 -9.22
N LYS A 76 16.48 -19.03 -9.93
CA LYS A 76 15.05 -19.00 -9.60
C LYS A 76 14.42 -20.39 -9.56
N LYS A 77 14.78 -21.28 -10.48
CA LYS A 77 14.25 -22.65 -10.47
C LYS A 77 14.77 -23.43 -9.28
N VAL A 78 16.08 -23.35 -9.01
CA VAL A 78 16.72 -24.05 -7.88
C VAL A 78 16.16 -23.55 -6.55
N LEU A 79 16.06 -22.24 -6.34
CA LEU A 79 15.50 -21.68 -5.11
C LEU A 79 14.04 -22.08 -4.94
N THR A 80 13.26 -22.07 -6.03
CA THR A 80 11.83 -22.43 -5.95
C THR A 80 11.68 -23.90 -5.60
N ASP A 81 12.42 -24.79 -6.26
CA ASP A 81 12.35 -26.23 -5.99
C ASP A 81 12.69 -26.57 -4.53
N HIS A 82 13.67 -25.87 -3.95
CA HIS A 82 14.02 -25.99 -2.54
C HIS A 82 12.90 -25.45 -1.62
N PHE A 83 12.54 -24.17 -1.76
CA PHE A 83 11.62 -23.51 -0.83
C PHE A 83 10.16 -23.97 -0.96
N ILE A 84 9.77 -24.62 -2.05
CA ILE A 84 8.46 -25.27 -2.15
C ILE A 84 8.23 -26.24 -0.98
N GLY A 85 9.26 -27.01 -0.61
CA GLY A 85 9.18 -27.98 0.49
C GLY A 85 9.43 -27.37 1.87
N THR A 86 10.32 -26.38 1.98
CA THR A 86 10.79 -25.86 3.28
C THR A 86 10.05 -24.61 3.76
N LEU A 87 9.46 -23.82 2.86
CA LEU A 87 8.75 -22.59 3.24
C LEU A 87 7.50 -22.85 4.09
N PRO A 88 6.59 -23.81 3.78
CA PRO A 88 5.43 -24.03 4.63
C PRO A 88 5.80 -24.46 6.07
N PRO A 89 6.76 -25.37 6.30
CA PRO A 89 7.30 -25.65 7.64
C PRO A 89 7.87 -24.41 8.34
N LEU A 90 8.65 -23.56 7.65
CA LEU A 90 9.20 -22.33 8.23
C LEU A 90 8.10 -21.37 8.69
N LEU A 91 7.10 -21.13 7.83
CA LEU A 91 5.96 -20.28 8.16
C LEU A 91 5.19 -20.81 9.38
N ASN A 92 5.02 -22.14 9.48
CA ASN A 92 4.35 -22.75 10.61
C ASN A 92 5.18 -22.69 11.90
N LYS A 93 6.51 -22.88 11.83
CA LYS A 93 7.42 -22.77 12.99
C LYS A 93 7.38 -21.36 13.57
N TYR A 94 7.46 -20.34 12.70
CA TYR A 94 7.56 -18.94 13.10
C TYR A 94 6.21 -18.20 13.09
N ILE A 95 5.08 -18.91 13.07
CA ILE A 95 3.75 -18.29 12.97
C ILE A 95 3.39 -17.33 14.12
N ALA A 96 4.11 -17.36 15.24
CA ALA A 96 3.88 -16.43 16.34
C ALA A 96 4.67 -15.11 16.21
N ASP A 97 5.67 -15.07 15.32
CA ASP A 97 6.62 -13.97 15.19
C ASP A 97 6.37 -13.17 13.91
N ALA A 98 5.84 -11.97 14.06
CA ALA A 98 5.46 -11.13 12.92
C ALA A 98 6.68 -10.68 12.09
N ASP A 99 7.82 -10.37 12.71
CA ASP A 99 8.98 -9.84 12.01
C ASP A 99 9.65 -10.94 11.16
N LYS A 100 9.81 -12.14 11.74
CA LYS A 100 10.30 -13.32 11.01
C LYS A 100 9.35 -13.69 9.86
N LEU A 101 8.04 -13.65 10.07
CA LEU A 101 7.06 -13.93 9.02
C LEU A 101 7.09 -12.90 7.88
N LEU A 102 7.19 -11.59 8.19
CA LEU A 102 7.26 -10.55 7.17
C LEU A 102 8.43 -10.77 6.21
N ASN A 103 9.57 -11.21 6.75
CA ASN A 103 10.74 -11.60 5.98
C ASN A 103 10.48 -12.87 5.16
N LEU A 104 9.98 -13.95 5.77
CA LEU A 104 9.71 -15.22 5.08
C LEU A 104 8.68 -15.08 3.95
N LEU A 105 7.67 -14.23 4.12
CA LEU A 105 6.64 -13.94 3.11
C LEU A 105 7.19 -13.18 1.88
N GLN A 106 8.42 -12.67 1.90
CA GLN A 106 9.07 -12.11 0.71
C GLN A 106 9.61 -13.19 -0.25
N ILE A 107 10.00 -14.36 0.26
CA ILE A 107 10.55 -15.48 -0.52
C ILE A 107 9.62 -15.89 -1.69
N PRO A 108 8.31 -16.16 -1.48
CA PRO A 108 7.44 -16.63 -2.55
C PRO A 108 7.22 -15.61 -3.66
N LEU A 109 7.43 -14.31 -3.41
CA LEU A 109 7.35 -13.26 -4.44
C LEU A 109 8.43 -13.41 -5.52
N HIS A 110 9.41 -14.29 -5.30
CA HIS A 110 10.52 -14.56 -6.20
C HIS A 110 10.43 -15.92 -6.89
N PHE A 111 9.37 -16.69 -6.64
CA PHE A 111 9.21 -18.03 -7.19
C PHE A 111 8.97 -18.06 -8.70
N ASN A 112 9.41 -19.15 -9.31
CA ASN A 112 8.89 -19.61 -10.59
C ASN A 112 7.80 -20.67 -10.32
N TYR A 113 6.55 -20.23 -10.22
CA TYR A 113 5.43 -21.10 -9.81
C TYR A 113 5.21 -22.31 -10.72
N GLU A 114 5.64 -22.30 -11.98
CA GLU A 114 5.59 -23.47 -12.88
C GLU A 114 6.42 -24.66 -12.37
N VAL A 115 7.36 -24.42 -11.43
CA VAL A 115 8.07 -25.50 -10.74
C VAL A 115 7.10 -26.42 -10.00
N TYR A 116 6.02 -25.90 -9.39
CA TYR A 116 5.01 -26.74 -8.72
C TYR A 116 4.42 -27.80 -9.64
N THR A 117 4.12 -27.44 -10.89
CA THR A 117 3.52 -28.34 -11.88
C THR A 117 4.57 -29.26 -12.50
N THR A 118 5.73 -28.72 -12.88
CA THR A 118 6.78 -29.50 -13.55
C THR A 118 7.42 -30.56 -12.65
N THR A 119 7.47 -30.31 -11.34
CA THR A 119 8.02 -31.24 -10.33
C THR A 119 6.95 -32.02 -9.56
N ARG A 120 5.66 -31.83 -9.88
CA ARG A 120 4.50 -32.51 -9.28
C ARG A 120 4.41 -32.33 -7.76
N ARG A 121 4.53 -31.07 -7.34
CA ARG A 121 4.54 -30.62 -5.93
C ARG A 121 3.21 -29.98 -5.53
N GLU A 122 2.10 -30.43 -6.10
CA GLU A 122 0.78 -29.83 -5.83
C GLU A 122 0.36 -29.92 -4.36
N ARG A 123 0.85 -30.94 -3.62
CA ARG A 123 0.61 -31.06 -2.18
C ARG A 123 1.33 -30.00 -1.37
N ASP A 124 2.54 -29.63 -1.78
CA ASP A 124 3.33 -28.58 -1.14
C ASP A 124 2.68 -27.20 -1.41
N LEU A 125 2.04 -27.03 -2.57
CA LEU A 125 1.20 -25.87 -2.84
C LEU A 125 0.02 -25.80 -1.87
N ASP A 126 -0.68 -26.91 -1.63
CA ASP A 126 -1.77 -26.95 -0.64
C ASP A 126 -1.26 -26.59 0.77
N ALA A 127 -0.10 -27.12 1.17
CA ALA A 127 0.53 -26.81 2.44
C ALA A 127 0.87 -25.32 2.58
N TYR A 128 1.43 -24.71 1.53
CA TYR A 128 1.70 -23.27 1.48
C TYR A 128 0.41 -22.43 1.59
N LEU A 129 -0.62 -22.76 0.81
CA LEU A 129 -1.89 -22.03 0.85
C LEU A 129 -2.59 -22.14 2.22
N ASN A 130 -2.48 -23.30 2.87
CA ASN A 130 -2.99 -23.49 4.24
C ASN A 130 -2.19 -22.66 5.26
N ALA A 131 -0.85 -22.63 5.15
CA ALA A 131 -0.03 -21.78 6.01
C ALA A 131 -0.40 -20.30 5.88
N LEU A 132 -0.64 -19.79 4.65
CA LEU A 132 -1.13 -18.42 4.44
C LEU A 132 -2.49 -18.18 5.10
N SER A 133 -3.42 -19.14 4.98
CA SER A 133 -4.74 -19.07 5.64
C SER A 133 -4.60 -19.00 7.17
N ASP A 134 -3.71 -19.80 7.75
CA ASP A 134 -3.49 -19.84 9.19
C ASP A 134 -2.86 -18.54 9.71
N ILE A 135 -1.93 -17.95 8.95
CA ILE A 135 -1.36 -16.63 9.25
C ILE A 135 -2.48 -15.58 9.30
N VAL A 136 -3.37 -15.53 8.31
CA VAL A 136 -4.49 -14.56 8.29
C VAL A 136 -5.44 -14.76 9.47
N GLN A 137 -5.56 -15.98 10.00
CA GLN A 137 -6.40 -16.27 11.17
C GLN A 137 -5.75 -15.86 12.49
N ARG A 138 -4.42 -16.02 12.63
CA ARG A 138 -3.71 -15.83 13.91
C ARG A 138 -3.14 -14.43 14.11
N HIS A 139 -2.90 -13.69 13.03
CA HIS A 139 -2.35 -12.33 13.12
C HIS A 139 -3.42 -11.24 13.13
N THR A 140 -2.97 -10.04 13.52
CA THR A 140 -3.83 -8.88 13.76
C THR A 140 -3.30 -7.59 13.12
N THR A 141 -2.08 -7.60 12.59
CA THR A 141 -1.36 -6.44 12.05
C THR A 141 -1.57 -6.31 10.53
N ALA A 142 -1.66 -5.06 10.06
CA ALA A 142 -1.94 -4.78 8.65
C ALA A 142 -0.79 -5.23 7.73
N GLU A 143 0.45 -5.10 8.20
CA GLU A 143 1.67 -5.44 7.46
C GLU A 143 1.71 -6.92 7.08
N ILE A 144 1.29 -7.81 8.00
CA ILE A 144 1.20 -9.24 7.75
C ILE A 144 0.12 -9.52 6.70
N PHE A 145 -1.05 -8.90 6.82
CA PHE A 145 -2.12 -9.10 5.84
C PHE A 145 -1.73 -8.60 4.46
N ASP A 146 -0.99 -7.48 4.36
CA ASP A 146 -0.46 -6.95 3.11
C ASP A 146 0.54 -7.94 2.47
N ALA A 147 1.45 -8.50 3.28
CA ALA A 147 2.42 -9.48 2.81
C ALA A 147 1.74 -10.77 2.31
N VAL A 148 0.74 -11.28 3.04
CA VAL A 148 -0.06 -12.45 2.60
C VAL A 148 -0.89 -12.13 1.36
N SER A 149 -1.48 -10.93 1.27
CA SER A 149 -2.26 -10.50 0.10
C SER A 149 -1.40 -10.48 -1.17
N LYS A 150 -0.17 -9.97 -1.09
CA LYS A 150 0.82 -10.01 -2.19
C LYS A 150 1.24 -11.43 -2.56
N CYS A 151 1.40 -12.30 -1.56
CA CYS A 151 1.64 -13.73 -1.83
C CYS A 151 0.52 -14.34 -2.67
N PHE A 152 -0.74 -14.06 -2.30
CA PHE A 152 -1.91 -14.48 -3.08
C PHE A 152 -1.96 -13.84 -4.47
N GLU A 153 -1.51 -12.59 -4.63
CA GLU A 153 -1.43 -11.93 -5.95
C GLU A 153 -0.54 -12.74 -6.89
N CYS A 154 0.64 -13.15 -6.43
CA CYS A 154 1.58 -13.93 -7.23
C CYS A 154 1.04 -15.33 -7.58
N VAL A 155 0.51 -16.08 -6.60
CA VAL A 155 0.07 -17.46 -6.84
C VAL A 155 -1.30 -17.55 -7.54
N CYS A 156 -2.07 -16.46 -7.61
CA CYS A 156 -3.31 -16.37 -8.38
C CYS A 156 -3.11 -15.87 -9.82
N ASP A 157 -1.88 -15.62 -10.26
CA ASP A 157 -1.60 -15.18 -11.63
C ASP A 157 -2.16 -16.18 -12.66
N VAL A 158 -2.90 -15.68 -13.65
CA VAL A 158 -3.56 -16.50 -14.68
C VAL A 158 -2.59 -17.28 -15.56
N SER A 159 -1.32 -16.86 -15.63
CA SER A 159 -0.26 -17.57 -16.35
C SER A 159 0.18 -18.85 -15.62
N PHE A 160 -0.07 -18.95 -14.31
CA PHE A 160 0.27 -20.14 -13.54
C PHE A 160 -0.80 -21.23 -13.70
N THR A 161 -0.37 -22.43 -14.08
CA THR A 161 -1.24 -23.58 -14.38
C THR A 161 -2.18 -23.97 -13.22
N LEU A 162 -1.74 -23.85 -11.95
CA LEU A 162 -2.54 -24.23 -10.77
C LEU A 162 -3.22 -23.04 -10.08
N SER A 163 -3.25 -21.87 -10.72
CA SER A 163 -3.83 -20.63 -10.15
C SER A 163 -5.27 -20.80 -9.65
N ASN A 164 -6.11 -21.58 -10.34
CA ASN A 164 -7.50 -21.84 -9.93
C ASN A 164 -7.61 -22.41 -8.51
N ARG A 165 -6.64 -23.21 -8.08
CA ARG A 165 -6.59 -23.76 -6.72
C ARG A 165 -6.33 -22.66 -5.70
N ALA A 166 -5.34 -21.81 -5.95
CA ALA A 166 -5.04 -20.66 -5.09
C ALA A 166 -6.20 -19.65 -5.07
N ILE A 167 -6.85 -19.41 -6.21
CA ILE A 167 -8.04 -18.54 -6.32
C ILE A 167 -9.18 -19.06 -5.42
N ALA A 168 -9.41 -20.37 -5.37
CA ALA A 168 -10.42 -20.96 -4.49
C ALA A 168 -10.06 -20.78 -3.00
N HIS A 169 -8.80 -21.00 -2.61
CA HIS A 169 -8.34 -20.75 -1.24
C HIS A 169 -8.48 -19.28 -0.84
N ARG A 170 -8.05 -18.36 -1.71
CA ARG A 170 -8.20 -16.92 -1.52
C ARG A 170 -9.67 -16.53 -1.36
N GLY A 171 -10.56 -17.06 -2.21
CA GLY A 171 -12.00 -16.84 -2.12
C GLY A 171 -12.57 -17.22 -0.76
N ASN A 172 -12.23 -18.42 -0.26
CA ASN A 172 -12.67 -18.88 1.06
C ASN A 172 -12.18 -17.97 2.21
N ILE A 173 -10.97 -17.41 2.11
CA ILE A 173 -10.44 -16.46 3.09
C ILE A 173 -11.24 -15.16 3.04
N ILE A 174 -11.45 -14.61 1.85
CA ILE A 174 -12.22 -13.38 1.64
C ILE A 174 -13.66 -13.55 2.15
N ASP A 175 -14.32 -14.67 1.84
CA ASP A 175 -15.69 -14.95 2.30
C ASP A 175 -15.79 -14.98 3.83
N LYS A 176 -14.80 -15.59 4.51
CA LYS A 176 -14.72 -15.58 5.98
C LYS A 176 -14.51 -14.17 6.54
N ILE A 177 -13.62 -13.39 5.94
CA ILE A 177 -13.37 -12.00 6.36
C ILE A 177 -14.66 -11.18 6.20
N LEU A 178 -15.34 -11.31 5.07
CA LEU A 178 -16.61 -10.60 4.80
C LEU A 178 -17.71 -11.01 5.78
N ALA A 179 -17.84 -12.32 6.08
CA ALA A 179 -18.81 -12.80 7.06
C ALA A 179 -18.55 -12.18 8.45
N ASN A 180 -17.30 -12.19 8.90
CA ASN A 180 -16.90 -11.62 10.19
C ASN A 180 -17.06 -10.09 10.22
N PHE A 181 -16.68 -9.39 9.15
CA PHE A 181 -16.92 -7.96 8.99
C PHE A 181 -18.41 -7.64 9.07
N ASN A 182 -19.26 -8.39 8.38
CA ASN A 182 -20.70 -8.18 8.38
C ASN A 182 -21.31 -8.40 9.77
N ALA A 183 -20.84 -9.39 10.51
CA ALA A 183 -21.26 -9.61 11.90
C ALA A 183 -20.82 -8.45 12.80
N ALA A 184 -19.56 -8.00 12.69
CA ALA A 184 -19.05 -6.86 13.46
C ALA A 184 -19.78 -5.54 13.11
N MET A 185 -20.12 -5.33 11.84
CA MET A 185 -20.94 -4.20 11.39
C MET A 185 -22.34 -4.24 11.99
N GLY A 186 -22.96 -5.43 12.09
CA GLY A 186 -24.28 -5.57 12.71
C GLY A 186 -24.27 -5.17 14.19
N ILE A 187 -23.22 -5.57 14.93
CA ILE A 187 -23.02 -5.14 16.32
C ILE A 187 -22.81 -3.62 16.39
N PHE A 188 -21.92 -3.07 15.55
CA PHE A 188 -21.66 -1.63 15.48
C PHE A 188 -22.93 -0.80 15.21
N GLU A 189 -23.84 -1.30 14.36
CA GLU A 189 -25.11 -0.63 14.04
C GLU A 189 -26.13 -0.62 15.20
N GLU A 190 -26.04 -1.60 16.11
CA GLU A 190 -26.94 -1.73 17.27
C GLU A 190 -26.41 -1.00 18.52
N MET A 191 -25.15 -0.59 18.52
CA MET A 191 -24.50 0.06 19.65
C MET A 191 -24.71 1.58 19.64
N ASP A 192 -25.12 2.12 20.80
CA ASP A 192 -25.22 3.58 20.99
C ASP A 192 -23.84 4.21 21.28
N GLU A 193 -23.00 3.52 22.07
CA GLU A 193 -21.62 3.88 22.39
C GLU A 193 -20.77 2.61 22.33
N ALA A 194 -19.57 2.67 21.74
CA ALA A 194 -18.65 1.55 21.60
C ALA A 194 -17.25 1.96 22.05
N ASP A 195 -16.62 1.13 22.89
CA ASP A 195 -15.23 1.34 23.27
C ASP A 195 -14.24 0.71 22.27
N GLU A 196 -12.94 0.81 22.55
CA GLU A 196 -11.91 0.26 21.66
C GLU A 196 -11.98 -1.27 21.53
N ASP A 197 -12.36 -1.97 22.60
CA ASP A 197 -12.45 -3.44 22.62
C ASP A 197 -13.67 -3.93 21.81
N ASP A 198 -14.79 -3.21 21.91
CA ASP A 198 -16.00 -3.47 21.12
C ASP A 198 -15.75 -3.24 19.62
N LEU A 199 -14.94 -2.23 19.28
CA LEU A 199 -14.58 -1.89 17.90
C LEU A 199 -13.44 -2.75 17.33
N TYR A 200 -12.71 -3.48 18.17
CA TYR A 200 -11.57 -4.27 17.73
C TYR A 200 -11.91 -5.34 16.67
N PRO A 201 -13.00 -6.13 16.78
CA PRO A 201 -13.40 -7.05 15.72
C PRO A 201 -13.70 -6.36 14.39
N LEU A 202 -14.29 -5.17 14.44
CA LEU A 202 -14.56 -4.37 13.24
C LEU A 202 -13.25 -3.89 12.60
N LEU A 203 -12.36 -3.30 13.39
CA LEU A 203 -11.04 -2.84 12.94
C LEU A 203 -10.21 -3.99 12.36
N LEU A 204 -10.17 -5.14 13.03
CA LEU A 204 -9.41 -6.31 12.58
C LEU A 204 -9.86 -6.77 11.19
N ASN A 205 -11.17 -6.84 10.95
CA ASN A 205 -11.68 -7.24 9.63
C ASN A 205 -11.50 -6.13 8.58
N LEU A 206 -11.56 -4.84 8.96
CA LEU A 206 -11.21 -3.75 8.07
C LEU A 206 -9.74 -3.78 7.64
N ARG A 207 -8.80 -4.09 8.55
CA ARG A 207 -7.38 -4.29 8.21
C ARG A 207 -7.20 -5.40 7.17
N LYS A 208 -7.87 -6.55 7.38
CA LYS A 208 -7.84 -7.68 6.44
C LYS A 208 -8.46 -7.29 5.09
N LEU A 209 -9.61 -6.63 5.10
CA LEU A 209 -10.28 -6.19 3.87
C LEU A 209 -9.43 -5.20 3.08
N ASP A 210 -8.86 -4.17 3.72
CA ASP A 210 -8.01 -3.18 3.05
C ASP A 210 -6.78 -3.84 2.41
N ALA A 211 -6.09 -4.70 3.16
CA ALA A 211 -4.94 -5.44 2.68
C ALA A 211 -5.25 -6.36 1.49
N PHE A 212 -6.36 -7.12 1.54
CA PHE A 212 -6.75 -7.96 0.41
C PHE A 212 -7.25 -7.14 -0.77
N HIS A 213 -7.99 -6.07 -0.54
CA HIS A 213 -8.48 -5.19 -1.62
C HIS A 213 -7.32 -4.50 -2.35
N GLN A 214 -6.14 -4.37 -1.73
CA GLN A 214 -4.96 -3.83 -2.40
C GLN A 214 -4.57 -4.59 -3.66
N CYS A 215 -4.61 -5.92 -3.59
CA CYS A 215 -4.10 -6.78 -4.65
C CYS A 215 -5.25 -7.53 -5.36
N HIS A 216 -6.43 -7.57 -4.76
CA HIS A 216 -7.55 -8.38 -5.23
C HIS A 216 -8.82 -7.54 -5.37
N ASP A 217 -9.50 -7.69 -6.51
CA ASP A 217 -10.77 -7.02 -6.77
C ASP A 217 -11.89 -7.63 -5.91
N LEU A 218 -12.39 -6.84 -4.95
CA LEU A 218 -13.53 -7.21 -4.10
C LEU A 218 -14.86 -6.61 -4.63
N GLY A 219 -14.91 -6.05 -5.84
CA GLY A 219 -16.00 -5.21 -6.35
C GLY A 219 -17.41 -5.83 -6.38
N ASN A 220 -17.50 -7.15 -6.29
CA ASN A 220 -18.76 -7.90 -6.18
C ASN A 220 -19.35 -7.90 -4.76
N THR A 221 -18.68 -7.28 -3.79
CA THR A 221 -19.10 -7.24 -2.40
C THR A 221 -19.86 -5.93 -2.10
N ASP A 222 -20.86 -6.01 -1.22
CA ASP A 222 -21.63 -4.84 -0.78
C ASP A 222 -20.89 -4.01 0.30
N LEU A 223 -19.61 -3.72 0.07
CA LEU A 223 -18.76 -3.00 1.02
C LEU A 223 -19.06 -1.50 1.06
N TRP A 224 -19.39 -0.91 -0.09
CA TRP A 224 -19.44 0.55 -0.23
C TRP A 224 -20.42 1.21 0.74
N ASP A 225 -21.61 0.64 0.90
CA ASP A 225 -22.64 1.26 1.75
C ASP A 225 -22.28 1.13 3.24
N LYS A 226 -21.63 0.03 3.64
CA LYS A 226 -21.10 -0.18 5.00
C LYS A 226 -19.93 0.75 5.33
N ILE A 227 -18.97 0.87 4.43
CA ILE A 227 -17.87 1.83 4.55
C ILE A 227 -18.41 3.27 4.59
N HIS A 228 -19.45 3.57 3.82
CA HIS A 228 -20.09 4.87 3.87
C HIS A 228 -20.76 5.16 5.22
N LEU A 229 -21.35 4.15 5.86
CA LEU A 229 -21.92 4.27 7.20
C LEU A 229 -20.82 4.63 8.22
N LEU A 230 -19.68 3.94 8.17
CA LEU A 230 -18.54 4.22 9.06
C LEU A 230 -18.00 5.64 8.87
N PHE A 231 -17.93 6.15 7.64
CA PHE A 231 -17.57 7.56 7.42
C PHE A 231 -18.57 8.55 8.01
N LYS A 232 -19.87 8.21 8.03
CA LYS A 232 -20.87 9.07 8.67
C LYS A 232 -20.69 9.05 10.18
N ALA A 233 -20.52 7.87 10.77
CA ALA A 233 -20.23 7.75 12.19
C ALA A 233 -18.99 8.57 12.58
N ALA A 234 -17.92 8.53 11.78
CA ALA A 234 -16.73 9.34 12.00
C ALA A 234 -16.94 10.86 11.85
N ILE A 235 -17.99 11.30 11.14
CA ILE A 235 -18.34 12.72 11.04
C ILE A 235 -19.16 13.14 12.27
N ASP A 236 -20.01 12.25 12.75
CA ASP A 236 -20.96 12.53 13.83
C ASP A 236 -20.36 12.28 15.23
N ASN A 237 -19.31 11.45 15.32
CA ASN A 237 -18.59 11.09 16.55
C ASN A 237 -17.09 11.42 16.45
N GLU A 238 -16.64 12.37 17.26
CA GLU A 238 -15.24 12.84 17.29
C GLU A 238 -14.27 11.79 17.87
N ASP A 239 -14.77 10.82 18.63
CA ASP A 239 -13.98 9.76 19.27
C ASP A 239 -13.77 8.53 18.36
N MET A 240 -14.21 8.59 17.10
CA MET A 240 -14.01 7.50 16.17
C MET A 240 -12.52 7.19 15.97
N SER A 241 -12.15 5.90 16.08
CA SER A 241 -10.78 5.43 15.85
C SER A 241 -10.23 5.90 14.49
N PRO A 242 -9.11 6.64 14.46
CA PRO A 242 -8.49 7.10 13.23
C PRO A 242 -8.11 5.97 12.27
N GLU A 243 -7.77 4.80 12.82
CA GLU A 243 -7.38 3.66 12.01
C GLU A 243 -8.58 3.01 11.30
N ILE A 244 -9.75 2.94 11.93
CA ILE A 244 -10.99 2.51 11.25
C ILE A 244 -11.26 3.41 10.04
N VAL A 245 -11.11 4.73 10.22
CA VAL A 245 -11.33 5.71 9.16
C VAL A 245 -10.28 5.59 8.04
N ASP A 246 -9.01 5.35 8.38
CA ASP A 246 -7.94 5.07 7.43
C ASP A 246 -8.27 3.85 6.55
N LYS A 247 -8.64 2.72 7.17
CA LYS A 247 -9.03 1.51 6.41
C LYS A 247 -10.27 1.73 5.56
N CYS A 248 -11.22 2.54 6.01
CA CYS A 248 -12.36 2.95 5.20
C CYS A 248 -11.93 3.73 3.95
N PHE A 249 -10.97 4.66 4.06
CA PHE A 249 -10.42 5.38 2.92
C PHE A 249 -9.70 4.46 1.95
N GLY A 250 -8.86 3.54 2.46
CA GLY A 250 -8.18 2.52 1.66
C GLY A 250 -9.16 1.69 0.83
N ILE A 251 -10.17 1.09 1.47
CA ILE A 251 -11.19 0.27 0.81
C ILE A 251 -12.01 1.09 -0.21
N ALA A 252 -12.44 2.31 0.15
CA ALA A 252 -13.25 3.16 -0.73
C ALA A 252 -12.46 3.58 -1.98
N ASN A 253 -11.20 3.97 -1.81
CA ASN A 253 -10.34 4.38 -2.92
C ASN A 253 -10.05 3.20 -3.85
N ARG A 254 -9.66 2.03 -3.30
CA ARG A 254 -9.41 0.82 -4.10
C ARG A 254 -10.67 0.34 -4.84
N SER A 255 -11.84 0.45 -4.22
CA SER A 255 -13.13 0.14 -4.88
C SER A 255 -13.37 1.00 -6.13
N LEU A 256 -12.92 2.26 -6.12
CA LEU A 256 -13.00 3.13 -7.28
C LEU A 256 -11.97 2.73 -8.35
N LEU A 257 -10.73 2.45 -7.94
CA LEU A 257 -9.65 2.07 -8.86
C LEU A 257 -9.92 0.73 -9.56
N TRP A 258 -10.40 -0.28 -8.83
CA TRP A 258 -10.83 -1.54 -9.44
C TRP A 258 -11.99 -1.34 -10.40
N GLY A 259 -12.96 -0.49 -10.06
CA GLY A 259 -14.04 -0.14 -10.98
C GLY A 259 -13.53 0.55 -12.25
N LEU A 260 -12.52 1.44 -12.15
CA LEU A 260 -11.88 2.04 -13.32
C LEU A 260 -11.16 0.99 -14.16
N TYR A 261 -10.45 0.05 -13.52
CA TYR A 261 -9.80 -1.06 -14.22
C TYR A 261 -10.81 -1.96 -14.94
N GLN A 262 -11.94 -2.29 -14.31
CA GLN A 262 -13.03 -3.03 -14.94
C GLN A 262 -13.60 -2.29 -16.16
N LEU A 263 -13.79 -0.97 -16.07
CA LEU A 263 -14.22 -0.15 -17.21
C LEU A 263 -13.20 -0.16 -18.36
N ASP A 264 -11.90 -0.13 -18.05
CA ASP A 264 -10.81 -0.21 -19.05
C ASP A 264 -10.80 -1.60 -19.74
N MET A 265 -11.17 -2.67 -19.02
CA MET A 265 -11.30 -4.03 -19.58
C MET A 265 -12.57 -4.21 -20.41
N GLN A 266 -13.70 -3.75 -19.89
CA GLN A 266 -14.98 -3.83 -20.58
C GLN A 266 -15.87 -2.67 -20.15
N PHE A 267 -16.16 -1.78 -21.11
CA PHE A 267 -16.99 -0.61 -20.83
C PHE A 267 -18.41 -1.01 -20.40
N ASP A 268 -18.82 -0.50 -19.24
CA ASP A 268 -20.16 -0.65 -18.69
C ASP A 268 -20.70 0.73 -18.23
N LYS A 269 -21.79 1.16 -18.84
CA LYS A 269 -22.41 2.46 -18.57
C LYS A 269 -23.00 2.56 -17.16
N ASP A 270 -23.48 1.47 -16.58
CA ASP A 270 -24.05 1.48 -15.24
C ASP A 270 -22.97 1.46 -14.17
N LEU A 271 -21.88 0.72 -14.40
CA LEU A 271 -20.67 0.83 -13.60
C LEU A 271 -20.10 2.26 -13.64
N LEU A 272 -20.02 2.88 -14.82
CA LEU A 272 -19.59 4.27 -14.96
C LEU A 272 -20.42 5.22 -14.09
N LYS A 273 -21.76 5.17 -14.18
CA LYS A 273 -22.65 5.99 -13.33
C LYS A 273 -22.41 5.72 -11.84
N LYS A 274 -22.20 4.46 -11.46
CA LYS A 274 -21.92 4.05 -10.08
C LYS A 274 -20.63 4.69 -9.59
N LEU A 275 -19.54 4.62 -10.35
CA LEU A 275 -18.25 5.24 -10.00
C LEU A 275 -18.32 6.76 -9.93
N VAL A 276 -19.06 7.40 -10.84
CA VAL A 276 -19.32 8.84 -10.81
C VAL A 276 -20.02 9.25 -9.51
N LYS A 277 -21.06 8.52 -9.09
CA LYS A 277 -21.76 8.79 -7.82
C LYS A 277 -20.85 8.57 -6.62
N ARG A 278 -20.08 7.48 -6.63
CA ARG A 278 -19.20 7.07 -5.54
C ARG A 278 -18.02 8.04 -5.34
N SER A 279 -17.34 8.44 -6.42
CA SER A 279 -16.22 9.41 -6.37
C SER A 279 -16.65 10.77 -5.83
N ARG A 280 -17.79 11.32 -6.29
CA ARG A 280 -18.33 12.58 -5.76
C ARG A 280 -18.68 12.50 -4.28
N LYS A 281 -19.25 11.37 -3.84
CA LYS A 281 -19.56 11.13 -2.43
C LYS A 281 -18.28 11.06 -1.60
N LEU A 282 -17.26 10.34 -2.06
CA LEU A 282 -15.97 10.26 -1.38
C LEU A 282 -15.27 11.62 -1.30
N CYS A 283 -15.30 12.41 -2.37
CA CYS A 283 -14.79 13.78 -2.39
C CYS A 283 -15.48 14.65 -1.31
N ALA A 284 -16.81 14.57 -1.20
CA ALA A 284 -17.55 15.30 -0.18
C ALA A 284 -17.23 14.81 1.25
N LEU A 285 -17.04 13.50 1.45
CA LEU A 285 -16.65 12.94 2.74
C LEU A 285 -15.24 13.39 3.15
N CYS A 286 -14.28 13.37 2.23
CA CYS A 286 -12.93 13.84 2.50
C CYS A 286 -12.93 15.32 2.91
N GLN A 287 -13.68 16.18 2.22
CA GLN A 287 -13.79 17.60 2.58
C GLN A 287 -14.36 17.83 3.99
N LYS A 288 -15.31 16.99 4.43
CA LYS A 288 -15.84 17.05 5.80
C LYS A 288 -14.84 16.54 6.83
N LEU A 289 -14.24 15.38 6.58
CA LEU A 289 -13.30 14.74 7.51
C LEU A 289 -11.94 15.46 7.59
N MET A 290 -11.60 16.29 6.61
CA MET A 290 -10.47 17.23 6.70
C MET A 290 -10.63 18.29 7.80
N LEU A 291 -11.84 18.48 8.33
CA LEU A 291 -12.17 19.41 9.40
C LEU A 291 -12.45 18.70 10.73
N HIS A 292 -12.12 17.41 10.83
CA HIS A 292 -12.36 16.59 12.01
C HIS A 292 -11.51 17.05 13.21
N ALA A 293 -11.97 16.81 14.44
CA ALA A 293 -11.21 17.17 15.65
C ALA A 293 -9.87 16.41 15.74
N ASN A 294 -9.87 15.12 15.36
CA ASN A 294 -8.67 14.30 15.28
C ASN A 294 -7.81 14.63 14.04
N THR A 295 -6.56 15.05 14.28
CA THR A 295 -5.61 15.46 13.24
C THR A 295 -5.18 14.33 12.30
N GLN A 296 -5.14 13.08 12.76
CA GLN A 296 -4.78 11.93 11.92
C GLN A 296 -5.87 11.68 10.86
N ILE A 297 -7.15 11.75 11.26
CA ILE A 297 -8.29 11.65 10.33
C ILE A 297 -8.22 12.76 9.29
N CYS A 298 -7.88 13.99 9.70
CA CYS A 298 -7.70 15.10 8.77
C CYS A 298 -6.62 14.80 7.72
N HIS A 299 -5.48 14.23 8.15
CA HIS A 299 -4.38 13.85 7.26
C HIS A 299 -4.76 12.73 6.28
N TYR A 300 -5.48 11.71 6.74
CA TYR A 300 -5.98 10.63 5.88
C TYR A 300 -6.99 11.14 4.85
N ALA A 301 -7.93 11.98 5.28
CA ALA A 301 -8.92 12.60 4.41
C ALA A 301 -8.27 13.49 3.33
N TYR A 302 -7.28 14.29 3.73
CA TYR A 302 -6.53 15.15 2.80
C TYR A 302 -5.74 14.34 1.76
N SER A 303 -5.01 13.31 2.21
CA SER A 303 -4.20 12.48 1.31
C SER A 303 -5.09 11.73 0.32
N THR A 304 -6.19 11.15 0.81
CA THR A 304 -7.19 10.46 -0.02
C THR A 304 -7.84 11.42 -1.02
N LEU A 305 -8.16 12.65 -0.62
CA LEU A 305 -8.70 13.66 -1.53
C LEU A 305 -7.73 13.99 -2.65
N CYS A 306 -6.44 14.18 -2.34
CA CYS A 306 -5.43 14.46 -3.36
C CYS A 306 -5.31 13.29 -4.35
N ASP A 307 -5.24 12.06 -3.87
CA ASP A 307 -5.16 10.88 -4.73
C ASP A 307 -6.43 10.67 -5.57
N LEU A 308 -7.60 10.95 -4.97
CA LEU A 308 -8.88 10.92 -5.68
C LEU A 308 -8.93 11.95 -6.82
N LEU A 309 -8.42 13.17 -6.61
CA LEU A 309 -8.39 14.20 -7.64
C LEU A 309 -7.41 13.87 -8.78
N ILE A 310 -6.31 13.16 -8.50
CA ILE A 310 -5.40 12.64 -9.52
C ILE A 310 -6.08 11.52 -10.32
N SER A 311 -6.65 10.53 -9.62
CA SER A 311 -7.26 9.36 -10.25
C SER A 311 -8.52 9.69 -11.04
N MET A 312 -9.33 10.63 -10.55
CA MET A 312 -10.53 11.16 -11.21
C MET A 312 -10.23 12.51 -11.87
N SER A 313 -9.11 12.60 -12.59
CA SER A 313 -8.69 13.81 -13.27
C SER A 313 -9.38 14.00 -14.63
N PRO A 314 -9.40 15.22 -15.19
CA PRO A 314 -9.91 15.48 -16.54
C PRO A 314 -9.22 14.67 -17.63
N HIS A 315 -7.98 14.23 -17.41
CA HIS A 315 -7.17 13.46 -18.36
C HIS A 315 -7.71 12.05 -18.63
N LEU A 316 -8.67 11.56 -17.84
CA LEU A 316 -9.35 10.30 -18.14
C LEU A 316 -10.03 10.29 -19.52
N VAL A 317 -10.40 11.46 -20.05
CA VAL A 317 -10.97 11.63 -21.38
C VAL A 317 -10.03 11.14 -22.49
N ASP A 318 -8.71 11.18 -22.27
CA ASP A 318 -7.70 10.76 -23.24
C ASP A 318 -7.71 9.23 -23.45
N LYS A 319 -8.16 8.47 -22.45
CA LYS A 319 -8.38 7.02 -22.57
C LYS A 319 -9.69 6.70 -23.27
N ASN A 320 -10.77 7.36 -22.86
CA ASN A 320 -12.11 7.18 -23.40
C ASN A 320 -12.93 8.45 -23.17
N SER A 321 -13.54 8.99 -24.23
CA SER A 321 -14.33 10.22 -24.16
C SER A 321 -15.48 10.14 -23.15
N ASP A 322 -16.06 8.96 -22.95
CA ASP A 322 -17.15 8.76 -21.98
C ASP A 322 -16.68 8.92 -20.53
N TYR A 323 -15.38 8.82 -20.24
CA TYR A 323 -14.84 8.97 -18.89
C TYR A 323 -14.76 10.44 -18.43
N GLN A 324 -15.04 11.41 -19.31
CA GLN A 324 -15.07 12.82 -18.92
C GLN A 324 -15.97 13.09 -17.71
N VAL A 325 -17.07 12.34 -17.56
CA VAL A 325 -18.02 12.52 -16.44
C VAL A 325 -17.49 12.06 -15.07
N LEU A 326 -16.42 11.27 -15.05
CA LEU A 326 -15.73 10.84 -13.83
C LEU A 326 -14.88 11.95 -13.24
N ALA A 327 -14.43 12.91 -14.07
CA ALA A 327 -13.60 14.00 -13.62
C ALA A 327 -14.29 14.79 -12.49
N ILE A 328 -13.59 14.96 -11.38
CA ILE A 328 -14.09 15.77 -10.27
C ILE A 328 -13.90 17.24 -10.62
N GLU A 329 -14.99 18.00 -10.57
CA GLU A 329 -14.95 19.44 -10.81
C GLU A 329 -14.20 20.15 -9.68
N ILE A 330 -13.21 20.96 -10.07
CA ILE A 330 -12.38 21.72 -9.14
C ILE A 330 -12.87 23.16 -9.14
N ASN A 331 -13.46 23.57 -8.01
CA ASN A 331 -13.90 24.94 -7.77
C ASN A 331 -12.96 25.66 -6.78
N GLU A 332 -13.12 26.98 -6.65
CA GLU A 332 -12.29 27.78 -5.76
C GLU A 332 -12.40 27.32 -4.30
N ASN A 333 -13.58 26.90 -3.85
CA ASN A 333 -13.79 26.41 -2.48
C ASN A 333 -12.93 25.18 -2.16
N LEU A 334 -12.86 24.21 -3.08
CA LEU A 334 -12.02 23.02 -2.93
C LEU A 334 -10.53 23.39 -2.88
N ILE A 335 -10.10 24.30 -3.75
CA ILE A 335 -8.71 24.81 -3.75
C ILE A 335 -8.39 25.48 -2.41
N GLN A 336 -9.29 26.32 -1.90
CA GLN A 336 -9.11 26.99 -0.61
C GLN A 336 -9.12 26.01 0.56
N ALA A 337 -9.94 24.96 0.53
CA ALA A 337 -9.95 23.92 1.56
C ALA A 337 -8.60 23.18 1.61
N LEU A 338 -8.07 22.75 0.46
CA LEU A 338 -6.74 22.12 0.36
C LEU A 338 -5.61 23.04 0.87
N LEU A 339 -5.69 24.34 0.55
CA LEU A 339 -4.70 25.32 1.00
C LEU A 339 -4.79 25.62 2.48
N THR A 340 -6.00 25.72 3.02
CA THR A 340 -6.25 25.92 4.45
C THR A 340 -5.64 24.77 5.24
N PHE A 341 -5.86 23.54 4.78
CA PHE A 341 -5.22 22.37 5.37
C PHE A 341 -3.69 22.45 5.35
N LEU A 342 -3.07 22.77 4.21
CA LEU A 342 -1.61 22.91 4.12
C LEU A 342 -1.07 23.99 5.05
N ASN A 343 -1.75 25.13 5.13
CA ASN A 343 -1.36 26.20 6.04
C ASN A 343 -1.37 25.69 7.49
N THR A 344 -2.45 25.03 7.92
CA THR A 344 -2.59 24.51 9.28
C THR A 344 -1.57 23.42 9.62
N TYR A 345 -1.41 22.41 8.77
CA TYR A 345 -0.67 21.19 9.13
C TYR A 345 0.76 21.10 8.56
N VAL A 346 1.12 21.93 7.58
CA VAL A 346 2.48 21.95 7.00
C VAL A 346 3.23 23.21 7.38
N PHE A 347 2.69 24.39 7.08
CA PHE A 347 3.43 25.66 7.22
C PHE A 347 3.31 26.30 8.60
N PHE A 348 2.19 26.12 9.30
CA PHE A 348 1.93 26.73 10.62
C PHE A 348 1.65 25.69 11.70
N ALA A 349 1.96 24.41 11.44
CA ALA A 349 1.83 23.38 12.45
C ALA A 349 2.77 23.66 13.62
N GLU A 350 2.22 23.66 14.84
CA GLU A 350 3.00 23.81 16.06
C GLU A 350 3.93 22.61 16.24
N GLU A 351 5.20 22.89 16.55
CA GLU A 351 6.18 21.85 16.83
C GLU A 351 6.24 21.58 18.34
N PRO A 352 6.10 20.32 18.79
CA PRO A 352 6.22 20.02 20.20
C PRO A 352 7.65 20.31 20.67
N LYS A 353 7.78 21.09 21.76
CA LYS A 353 9.07 21.62 22.23
C LYS A 353 10.10 20.55 22.63
N ASN A 354 9.65 19.33 22.91
CA ASN A 354 10.47 18.24 23.45
C ASN A 354 10.49 16.98 22.55
N GLN A 355 10.45 17.13 21.22
CA GLN A 355 10.68 16.00 20.33
C GLN A 355 12.17 15.68 20.19
N ASP A 356 12.52 14.40 20.21
CA ASP A 356 13.83 13.91 19.80
C ASP A 356 14.08 14.13 18.28
N GLU A 357 15.32 13.94 17.84
CA GLU A 357 15.72 14.20 16.46
C GLU A 357 15.03 13.25 15.46
N GLN A 358 14.81 11.99 15.85
CA GLN A 358 14.15 10.98 15.02
C GLN A 358 12.68 11.34 14.76
N ALA A 359 11.93 11.70 15.81
CA ALA A 359 10.55 12.13 15.73
C ALA A 359 10.37 13.42 14.92
N LYS A 360 11.35 14.34 14.99
CA LYS A 360 11.38 15.55 14.13
C LYS A 360 11.55 15.19 12.67
N ILE A 361 12.47 14.27 12.34
CA ILE A 361 12.70 13.78 10.98
C ILE A 361 11.42 13.14 10.43
N GLU A 362 10.78 12.25 11.19
CA GLU A 362 9.54 11.59 10.79
C GLU A 362 8.39 12.60 10.58
N THR A 363 8.25 13.57 11.48
CA THR A 363 7.25 14.64 11.37
C THR A 363 7.49 15.49 10.12
N LEU A 364 8.75 15.84 9.84
CA LEU A 364 9.12 16.58 8.63
C LEU A 364 8.82 15.75 7.37
N HIS A 365 9.12 14.45 7.35
CA HIS A 365 8.75 13.56 6.24
C HIS A 365 7.24 13.53 5.99
N LYS A 366 6.42 13.45 7.04
CA LYS A 366 4.96 13.53 6.92
C LYS A 366 4.51 14.86 6.31
N LYS A 367 5.01 16.00 6.82
CA LYS A 367 4.72 17.34 6.26
C LYS A 367 5.13 17.46 4.78
N ARG A 368 6.31 16.93 4.43
CA ARG A 368 6.82 16.89 3.04
C ARG A 368 5.90 16.07 2.13
N ASN A 369 5.39 14.93 2.59
CA ASN A 369 4.45 14.11 1.82
C ASN A 369 3.12 14.84 1.56
N LEU A 370 2.57 15.53 2.56
CA LEU A 370 1.35 16.34 2.41
C LEU A 370 1.54 17.47 1.39
N LEU A 371 2.66 18.21 1.47
CA LEU A 371 2.96 19.25 0.48
C LEU A 371 3.17 18.67 -0.92
N ALA A 372 3.85 17.53 -1.03
CA ALA A 372 4.07 16.85 -2.30
C ALA A 372 2.75 16.39 -2.93
N ALA A 373 1.77 15.94 -2.14
CA ALA A 373 0.44 15.57 -2.62
C ALA A 373 -0.27 16.74 -3.31
N TYR A 374 -0.27 17.93 -2.70
CA TYR A 374 -0.79 19.15 -3.34
C TYR A 374 -0.03 19.52 -4.60
N CYS A 375 1.30 19.50 -4.53
CA CYS A 375 2.16 19.86 -5.65
C CYS A 375 1.91 18.93 -6.85
N LYS A 376 1.67 17.63 -6.62
CA LYS A 376 1.31 16.67 -7.66
C LYS A 376 0.06 17.11 -8.43
N LEU A 377 -0.95 17.66 -7.75
CA LEU A 377 -2.15 18.16 -8.42
C LEU A 377 -1.82 19.28 -9.43
N ILE A 378 -0.84 20.12 -9.13
CA ILE A 378 -0.40 21.20 -10.03
C ILE A 378 0.44 20.64 -11.19
N VAL A 379 1.45 19.80 -10.90
CA VAL A 379 2.36 19.28 -11.95
C VAL A 379 1.67 18.31 -12.90
N HIS A 380 0.57 17.68 -12.47
CA HIS A 380 -0.29 16.86 -13.33
C HIS A 380 -1.45 17.64 -13.95
N ASN A 381 -1.45 18.98 -13.87
CA ASN A 381 -2.47 19.85 -14.45
C ASN A 381 -3.91 19.48 -14.04
N VAL A 382 -4.07 19.01 -12.79
CA VAL A 382 -5.36 18.81 -12.14
C VAL A 382 -5.82 20.14 -11.55
N LEU A 383 -4.94 20.81 -10.79
CA LEU A 383 -5.13 22.19 -10.36
C LEU A 383 -4.55 23.18 -11.40
N PRO A 384 -5.14 24.37 -11.54
CA PRO A 384 -4.54 25.43 -12.36
C PRO A 384 -3.19 25.86 -11.79
N ILE A 385 -2.23 26.21 -12.65
CA ILE A 385 -0.87 26.65 -12.25
C ILE A 385 -0.91 27.84 -11.28
N GLN A 386 -1.94 28.69 -11.36
CA GLN A 386 -2.18 29.80 -10.45
C GLN A 386 -2.31 29.36 -8.98
N ALA A 387 -2.77 28.13 -8.72
CA ALA A 387 -2.88 27.58 -7.37
C ALA A 387 -1.50 27.50 -6.68
N ALA A 388 -0.41 27.38 -7.45
CA ALA A 388 0.96 27.36 -6.94
C ALA A 388 1.40 28.70 -6.29
N THR A 389 0.69 29.80 -6.56
CA THR A 389 0.97 31.11 -5.96
C THR A 389 1.03 31.04 -4.44
N ASN A 390 0.10 30.25 -3.88
CA ASN A 390 -0.11 30.17 -2.44
C ASN A 390 0.98 29.37 -1.70
N ILE A 391 1.75 28.54 -2.41
CA ILE A 391 2.90 27.82 -1.82
C ILE A 391 4.22 28.55 -2.09
N LEU A 392 4.35 29.32 -3.18
CA LEU A 392 5.60 30.00 -3.53
C LEU A 392 6.00 31.06 -2.50
N LYS A 393 5.03 31.76 -1.90
CA LYS A 393 5.26 32.74 -0.84
C LYS A 393 6.02 32.16 0.38
N TYR A 394 5.98 30.84 0.56
CA TYR A 394 6.65 30.13 1.64
C TYR A 394 8.06 29.63 1.26
N TYR A 395 8.46 29.75 -0.01
CA TYR A 395 9.72 29.19 -0.52
C TYR A 395 10.95 29.68 0.26
N VAL A 396 11.06 30.98 0.51
CA VAL A 396 12.23 31.55 1.21
C VAL A 396 12.23 31.11 2.68
N LYS A 397 11.07 31.20 3.34
CA LYS A 397 10.92 30.92 4.77
C LYS A 397 11.19 29.45 5.11
N PHE A 398 10.76 28.52 4.26
CA PHE A 398 10.88 27.07 4.49
C PHE A 398 11.78 26.38 3.46
N SER A 399 12.83 27.07 3.01
CA SER A 399 13.72 26.57 1.96
C SER A 399 14.44 25.27 2.33
N ASN A 400 14.86 25.12 3.59
CA ASN A 400 15.51 23.89 4.06
C ASN A 400 14.54 22.70 4.09
N ASP A 401 13.29 22.93 4.51
CA ASP A 401 12.32 21.88 4.77
C ASP A 401 11.54 21.46 3.52
N PHE A 402 11.25 22.41 2.63
CA PHE A 402 10.34 22.23 1.48
C PHE A 402 10.85 22.83 0.16
N GLY A 403 12.02 23.48 0.17
CA GLY A 403 12.51 24.26 -0.98
C GLY A 403 12.73 23.42 -2.24
N ASP A 404 13.19 22.18 -2.09
CA ASP A 404 13.37 21.23 -3.20
C ASP A 404 12.02 20.84 -3.85
N ILE A 405 11.01 20.55 -3.03
CA ILE A 405 9.65 20.21 -3.49
C ILE A 405 9.06 21.40 -4.26
N ILE A 406 9.05 22.59 -3.66
CA ILE A 406 8.48 23.80 -4.27
C ILE A 406 9.23 24.14 -5.57
N LYS A 407 10.57 24.09 -5.56
CA LYS A 407 11.38 24.36 -6.75
C LYS A 407 11.09 23.37 -7.89
N ASN A 408 10.96 22.08 -7.57
CA ASN A 408 10.62 21.07 -8.56
C ASN A 408 9.21 21.32 -9.14
N THR A 409 8.22 21.67 -8.31
CA THR A 409 6.86 22.02 -8.75
C THR A 409 6.87 23.16 -9.77
N PHE A 410 7.59 24.25 -9.52
CA PHE A 410 7.69 25.37 -10.46
C PHE A 410 8.49 25.03 -11.71
N THR A 411 9.50 24.16 -11.59
CA THR A 411 10.25 23.67 -12.75
C THR A 411 9.33 22.88 -13.68
N ARG A 412 8.53 21.96 -13.13
CA ARG A 412 7.55 21.17 -13.90
C ARG A 412 6.40 22.02 -14.43
N ALA A 413 5.88 22.95 -13.64
CA ALA A 413 4.83 23.86 -14.10
C ALA A 413 5.29 24.72 -15.28
N ARG A 414 6.56 25.15 -15.30
CA ARG A 414 7.15 25.88 -16.42
C ARG A 414 7.20 25.04 -17.70
N ASP A 415 7.45 23.73 -17.57
CA ASP A 415 7.46 22.80 -18.70
C ASP A 415 6.05 22.63 -19.28
N ILE A 416 5.00 22.74 -18.45
CA ILE A 416 3.59 22.76 -18.88
C ILE A 416 3.25 24.10 -19.56
N SER A 417 3.54 25.24 -18.91
CA SER A 417 3.25 26.56 -19.48
C SER A 417 4.12 27.69 -18.90
N LYS A 418 5.17 28.06 -19.65
CA LYS A 418 6.08 29.16 -19.29
C LYS A 418 5.37 30.47 -18.93
N ILE A 419 4.34 30.85 -19.69
CA ILE A 419 3.61 32.12 -19.52
C ILE A 419 2.80 32.09 -18.23
N HIS A 420 2.02 31.03 -17.99
CA HIS A 420 1.21 30.93 -16.77
C HIS A 420 2.11 30.84 -15.54
N THR A 421 3.21 30.08 -15.59
CA THR A 421 4.17 30.03 -14.49
C THR A 421 4.79 31.40 -14.20
N ALA A 422 5.21 32.15 -15.22
CA ALA A 422 5.77 33.50 -15.02
C ALA A 422 4.76 34.45 -14.38
N LYS A 423 3.49 34.42 -14.82
CA LYS A 423 2.39 35.19 -14.20
C LYS A 423 2.18 34.80 -12.74
N THR A 424 2.06 33.50 -12.46
CA THR A 424 1.93 32.96 -11.09
C THR A 424 3.07 33.40 -10.19
N MET A 425 4.32 33.35 -10.67
CA MET A 425 5.49 33.83 -9.91
C MET A 425 5.40 35.32 -9.61
N ALA A 426 5.01 36.15 -10.59
CA ALA A 426 4.83 37.58 -10.37
C ALA A 426 3.72 37.88 -9.34
N TYR A 427 2.57 37.20 -9.42
CA TYR A 427 1.49 37.33 -8.44
C TYR A 427 1.93 36.94 -7.02
N SER A 428 2.79 35.91 -6.90
CA SER A 428 3.27 35.44 -5.59
C SER A 428 4.20 36.42 -4.89
N LEU A 429 4.85 37.30 -5.65
CA LEU A 429 5.74 38.33 -5.11
C LEU A 429 4.98 39.63 -4.76
N MET A 430 3.75 39.77 -5.26
CA MET A 430 2.89 40.93 -5.00
C MET A 430 1.91 40.69 -3.84
N ALA A 431 1.62 39.43 -3.51
CA ALA A 431 0.77 38.99 -2.42
C ALA A 431 1.59 38.67 -1.17
#